data_AF-A0A973QXS3-F1
#
_entry.id   AF-A0A973QXS3-F1
#
_cell.length_a   1.000
_cell.length_b   1.000
_cell.length_c   1.000
_cell.angle_alpha   90.00
_cell.angle_beta   90.00
_cell.angle_gamma   90.00
#
_symmetry.space_group_name_H-M   'P 1'
#
loop_
_entity.id
_entity.type
_entity.pdbx_description
1 polymer ?
#
loop_
_entity_poly.entity_id
_entity_poly.type
_entity_poly.pdbx_seq_one_letter_code
_entity_poly.pdbx_strand_id
1 'polypeptide(L)'
;ERFGPGVAAGLQPTQQIVAGLIAANRLADVEEFAQWESGIKPSGTLESLGWEDGKLSIGFTAEYKSAGEPITFRADGDKDLLVPPLPQTSLEAIALLGADTSAPLGKSKVDLVVRERATAAEFFQPVEFTREKVAVAGRDGYFRQVLHATSRVDPLSAANGAGLDAGIWDVLIRIHSCGWTKETRLGSVRSEAAGHGRRAAVVGSPAHLVLPYWTDPHGNLSLDVDRKTNRISYEFAGHTAADVTVTTGPDRLTVALPFHVQGESEAAVKLTKVATSRSVELPATVTARTTGEAELRAGLTLGELEGGPWRLELILPSAGAAKPVALPLVLDVSASGGAEVKPLAAAAADLVAKAPGRPKQASSPAKRTFLRRAAGRLRRALKK
;
A
#
# COMPACT_ATOMS: atom_id res chain seq x y z
N GLU A 1 46.63 -4.64 -15.68
CA GLU A 1 46.81 -3.94 -14.39
C GLU A 1 46.14 -4.74 -13.28
N ARG A 2 46.79 -4.89 -12.12
CA ARG A 2 46.17 -5.45 -10.91
C ARG A 2 46.07 -4.33 -9.90
N PHE A 3 44.85 -4.03 -9.44
CA PHE A 3 44.63 -3.07 -8.36
C PHE A 3 45.37 -3.54 -7.10
N GLY A 4 46.12 -2.63 -6.46
CA GLY A 4 46.83 -2.94 -5.22
C GLY A 4 45.88 -3.20 -4.05
N PRO A 5 46.31 -3.90 -2.98
CA PRO A 5 45.47 -4.25 -1.84
C PRO A 5 44.81 -3.05 -1.15
N GLY A 6 45.41 -1.85 -1.23
CA GLY A 6 44.82 -0.62 -0.70
C GLY A 6 43.53 -0.16 -1.40
N VAL A 7 43.28 -0.59 -2.64
CA VAL A 7 42.02 -0.27 -3.34
C VAL A 7 40.86 -1.08 -2.76
N ALA A 8 41.09 -2.35 -2.42
CA ALA A 8 40.05 -3.24 -1.89
C ALA A 8 39.51 -2.77 -0.52
N ALA A 9 40.37 -2.20 0.34
CA ALA A 9 39.99 -1.74 1.67
C ALA A 9 38.96 -0.58 1.67
N GLY A 10 38.86 0.18 0.56
CA GLY A 10 37.87 1.25 0.40
C GLY A 10 36.56 0.81 -0.26
N LEU A 11 36.48 -0.45 -0.70
CA LEU A 11 35.30 -0.98 -1.40
C LEU A 11 34.19 -1.36 -0.42
N GLN A 12 32.95 -1.38 -0.92
CA GLN A 12 31.81 -1.89 -0.16
C GLN A 12 31.97 -3.39 0.13
N PRO A 13 31.35 -3.93 1.20
CA PRO A 13 31.55 -5.32 1.61
C PRO A 13 31.31 -6.34 0.48
N THR A 14 30.31 -6.15 -0.37
CA THR A 14 30.03 -7.05 -1.50
C THR A 14 31.14 -7.04 -2.55
N GLN A 15 31.73 -5.87 -2.82
CA GLN A 15 32.85 -5.71 -3.75
C GLN A 15 34.14 -6.33 -3.19
N GLN A 16 34.33 -6.26 -1.86
CA GLN A 16 35.44 -6.95 -1.20
C GLN A 16 35.31 -8.47 -1.26
N ILE A 17 34.09 -9.00 -1.10
CA ILE A 17 33.81 -10.44 -1.28
C ILE A 17 34.16 -10.87 -2.71
N VAL A 18 33.69 -10.14 -3.73
CA VAL A 18 33.98 -10.45 -5.14
C VAL A 18 35.49 -10.39 -5.41
N ALA A 19 36.17 -9.34 -4.96
CA ALA A 19 37.62 -9.20 -5.12
C ALA A 19 38.39 -10.35 -4.45
N GLY A 20 38.00 -10.73 -3.22
CA GLY A 20 38.58 -11.84 -2.49
C GLY A 20 38.37 -13.18 -3.20
N LEU A 21 37.17 -13.46 -3.72
CA LEU A 21 36.87 -14.69 -4.45
C LEU A 21 37.68 -14.79 -5.76
N ILE A 22 37.82 -13.68 -6.49
CA ILE A 22 38.67 -13.63 -7.69
C ILE A 22 40.13 -13.88 -7.33
N ALA A 23 40.65 -13.22 -6.29
CA ALA A 23 42.02 -13.39 -5.83
C ALA A 23 42.31 -14.82 -5.32
N ALA A 24 41.32 -15.48 -4.72
CA ALA A 24 41.39 -16.87 -4.29
C ALA A 24 41.18 -17.89 -5.43
N ASN A 25 41.03 -17.43 -6.69
CA ASN A 25 40.72 -18.27 -7.85
C ASN A 25 39.45 -19.13 -7.67
N ARG A 26 38.42 -18.53 -7.07
CA ARG A 26 37.11 -19.14 -6.76
C ARG A 26 36.02 -18.61 -7.71
N LEU A 27 36.24 -18.71 -9.02
CA LEU A 27 35.32 -18.11 -10.01
C LEU A 27 33.89 -18.67 -9.94
N ALA A 28 33.72 -19.96 -9.66
CA ALA A 28 32.38 -20.55 -9.47
C ALA A 28 31.62 -19.89 -8.30
N ASP A 29 32.33 -19.59 -7.22
CA ASP A 29 31.73 -18.95 -6.04
C ASP A 29 31.37 -17.47 -6.33
N VAL A 30 32.08 -16.82 -7.26
CA VAL A 30 31.68 -15.48 -7.76
C VAL A 30 30.34 -15.55 -8.47
N GLU A 31 30.13 -16.57 -9.32
CA GLU A 31 28.87 -16.78 -10.02
C GLU A 31 27.73 -17.09 -9.03
N GLU A 32 27.98 -17.94 -8.02
CA GLU A 32 27.00 -18.23 -6.97
C GLU A 32 26.64 -16.98 -6.15
N PHE A 33 27.64 -16.18 -5.78
CA PHE A 33 27.42 -14.91 -5.07
C PHE A 33 26.62 -13.92 -5.91
N ALA A 34 26.97 -13.73 -7.18
CA ALA A 34 26.25 -12.85 -8.10
C ALA A 34 24.80 -13.31 -8.32
N GLN A 35 24.57 -14.62 -8.45
CA GLN A 35 23.23 -15.18 -8.56
C GLN A 35 22.40 -14.90 -7.30
N TRP A 36 22.98 -15.06 -6.12
CA TRP A 36 22.31 -14.71 -4.86
C TRP A 36 22.02 -13.21 -4.74
N GLU A 37 22.99 -12.35 -5.09
CA GLU A 37 22.85 -10.89 -5.03
C GLU A 37 21.77 -10.38 -6.00
N SER A 38 21.69 -10.96 -7.21
CA SER A 38 20.63 -10.65 -8.17
C SER A 38 19.22 -10.98 -7.64
N GLY A 39 19.14 -11.97 -6.76
CA GLY A 39 17.93 -12.42 -6.07
C GLY A 39 17.51 -11.54 -4.90
N ILE A 40 18.34 -10.58 -4.47
CA ILE A 40 18.02 -9.68 -3.37
C ILE A 40 16.91 -8.73 -3.80
N LYS A 41 15.79 -8.80 -3.08
CA LYS A 41 14.61 -7.96 -3.25
C LYS A 41 14.21 -7.33 -1.92
N PRO A 42 13.77 -6.08 -1.91
CA PRO A 42 13.12 -5.50 -0.74
C PRO A 42 11.76 -6.16 -0.56
N SER A 43 11.37 -6.32 0.70
CA SER A 43 10.08 -6.79 1.14
C SER A 43 9.59 -5.85 2.21
N GLY A 44 8.29 -5.59 2.26
CA GLY A 44 7.70 -4.85 3.36
C GLY A 44 6.28 -5.29 3.65
N THR A 45 5.87 -5.06 4.88
CA THR A 45 4.52 -5.32 5.37
C THR A 45 3.91 -4.00 5.78
N LEU A 46 2.74 -3.67 5.22
CA LEU A 46 1.97 -2.52 5.65
C LEU A 46 1.26 -2.87 6.96
N GLU A 47 1.63 -2.20 8.04
CA GLU A 47 1.19 -2.53 9.41
C GLU A 47 0.03 -1.66 9.85
N SER A 48 0.01 -0.39 9.44
CA SER A 48 -1.08 0.53 9.71
C SER A 48 -1.29 1.48 8.53
N LEU A 49 -2.53 1.93 8.40
CA LEU A 49 -2.95 2.93 7.42
C LEU A 49 -4.07 3.73 8.08
N GLY A 50 -4.10 5.05 7.94
CA GLY A 50 -5.19 5.84 8.50
C GLY A 50 -5.00 7.33 8.27
N TRP A 51 -6.07 8.09 8.41
CA TRP A 51 -6.03 9.54 8.30
C TRP A 51 -5.89 10.20 9.66
N GLU A 52 -4.99 11.18 9.74
CA GLU A 52 -4.75 12.04 10.90
C GLU A 52 -4.54 13.46 10.37
N ASP A 53 -5.39 14.41 10.78
CA ASP A 53 -5.30 15.82 10.40
C ASP A 53 -5.12 16.08 8.88
N GLY A 54 -5.90 15.38 8.04
CA GLY A 54 -5.82 15.50 6.58
C GLY A 54 -4.60 14.81 5.94
N LYS A 55 -3.77 14.11 6.72
CA LYS A 55 -2.59 13.37 6.26
C LYS A 55 -2.80 11.88 6.38
N LEU A 56 -2.33 11.13 5.39
CA LEU A 56 -2.38 9.68 5.39
C LEU A 56 -1.15 9.14 6.13
N SER A 57 -1.36 8.62 7.34
CA SER A 57 -0.36 7.91 8.12
C SER A 57 -0.19 6.48 7.59
N ILE A 58 1.06 6.10 7.35
CA ILE A 58 1.46 4.80 6.78
C ILE A 58 2.56 4.21 7.66
N GLY A 59 2.22 3.18 8.43
CA GLY A 59 3.18 2.39 9.21
C GLY A 59 3.54 1.10 8.49
N PHE A 60 4.83 0.77 8.41
CA PHE A 60 5.31 -0.40 7.70
C PHE A 60 6.63 -0.93 8.23
N THR A 61 6.86 -2.23 8.02
CA THR A 61 8.17 -2.85 8.16
C THR A 61 8.82 -3.10 6.81
N ALA A 62 10.16 -3.09 6.78
CA ALA A 62 10.95 -3.33 5.58
C ALA A 62 12.21 -4.14 5.88
N GLU A 63 12.53 -5.09 5.00
CA GLU A 63 13.76 -5.89 5.05
C GLU A 63 14.17 -6.36 3.65
N TYR A 64 15.41 -6.84 3.50
CA TYR A 64 15.82 -7.55 2.29
C TYR A 64 15.56 -9.05 2.39
N LYS A 65 15.14 -9.63 1.27
CA LYS A 65 15.01 -11.08 1.09
C LYS A 65 15.79 -11.54 -0.13
N SER A 66 16.32 -12.76 -0.10
CA SER A 66 16.83 -13.46 -1.27
C SER A 66 16.18 -14.83 -1.35
N ALA A 67 15.73 -15.21 -2.55
CA ALA A 67 14.96 -16.44 -2.78
C ALA A 67 13.72 -16.61 -1.86
N GLY A 68 13.14 -15.51 -1.37
CA GLY A 68 11.98 -15.49 -0.47
C GLY A 68 12.33 -15.52 1.02
N GLU A 69 13.58 -15.74 1.39
CA GLU A 69 14.05 -15.78 2.78
C GLU A 69 14.74 -14.47 3.18
N PRO A 70 14.61 -14.00 4.43
CA PRO A 70 15.33 -12.83 4.93
C PRO A 70 16.84 -12.95 4.76
N ILE A 71 17.49 -11.83 4.42
CA ILE A 71 18.96 -11.74 4.48
C ILE A 71 19.40 -11.80 5.95
N THR A 72 20.34 -12.68 6.24
CA THR A 72 20.88 -12.90 7.59
C THR A 72 22.27 -12.30 7.76
N PHE A 73 22.53 -11.88 8.99
CA PHE A 73 23.80 -11.36 9.47
C PHE A 73 24.23 -12.16 10.69
N ARG A 74 25.50 -12.07 11.05
CA ARG A 74 26.07 -12.67 12.26
C ARG A 74 26.70 -11.58 13.12
N ALA A 75 26.43 -11.61 14.43
CA ALA A 75 27.16 -10.78 15.38
C ALA A 75 28.57 -11.36 15.60
N ASP A 76 29.58 -10.50 15.59
CA ASP A 76 30.98 -10.85 15.81
C ASP A 76 31.65 -9.75 16.63
N GLY A 77 31.62 -9.89 17.96
CA GLY A 77 31.98 -8.82 18.89
C GLY A 77 31.14 -7.56 18.63
N ASP A 78 31.82 -6.45 18.36
CA ASP A 78 31.19 -5.16 18.06
C ASP A 78 30.76 -5.00 16.59
N LYS A 79 31.01 -6.01 15.75
CA LYS A 79 30.73 -5.97 14.31
C LYS A 79 29.55 -6.84 13.95
N ASP A 80 28.82 -6.39 12.94
CA ASP A 80 27.83 -7.21 12.24
C ASP A 80 28.45 -7.66 10.92
N LEU A 81 28.40 -8.96 10.63
CA LEU A 81 28.96 -9.52 9.39
C LEU A 81 27.84 -9.96 8.45
N LEU A 82 28.00 -9.65 7.16
CA LEU A 82 27.16 -10.23 6.12
C LEU A 82 27.45 -11.73 6.02
N VAL A 83 26.40 -12.54 5.94
CA VAL A 83 26.50 -14.00 5.78
C VAL A 83 26.03 -14.36 4.36
N PRO A 84 26.91 -14.27 3.35
CA PRO A 84 26.54 -14.69 2.01
C PRO A 84 26.44 -16.23 1.95
N PRO A 85 25.67 -16.80 1.02
CA PRO A 85 25.48 -18.25 0.89
C PRO A 85 26.69 -18.91 0.19
N LEU A 86 27.89 -18.65 0.69
CA LEU A 86 29.13 -19.20 0.16
C LEU A 86 29.57 -20.40 0.99
N PRO A 87 30.30 -21.37 0.39
CA PRO A 87 30.95 -22.43 1.15
C PRO A 87 31.88 -21.87 2.22
N GLN A 88 31.97 -22.55 3.37
CA GLN A 88 32.85 -22.14 4.47
C GLN A 88 34.32 -22.00 4.02
N THR A 89 34.78 -22.88 3.13
CA THR A 89 36.12 -22.83 2.53
C THR A 89 36.38 -21.54 1.74
N SER A 90 35.32 -20.95 1.17
CA SER A 90 35.40 -19.73 0.38
C SER A 90 35.38 -18.50 1.28
N LEU A 91 34.58 -18.54 2.36
CA LEU A 91 34.60 -17.52 3.42
C LEU A 91 35.96 -17.45 4.10
N GLU A 92 36.57 -18.60 4.42
CA GLU A 92 37.92 -18.67 4.99
C GLU A 92 38.97 -18.15 4.02
N ALA A 93 38.87 -18.49 2.73
CA ALA A 93 39.81 -18.02 1.72
C ALA A 93 39.79 -16.50 1.56
N ILE A 94 38.61 -15.87 1.53
CA ILE A 94 38.51 -14.40 1.44
C ILE A 94 38.92 -13.71 2.75
N ALA A 95 38.67 -14.33 3.90
CA ALA A 95 39.13 -13.81 5.19
C ALA A 95 40.66 -13.80 5.30
N LEU A 96 41.34 -14.85 4.81
CA LEU A 96 42.81 -14.88 4.73
C LEU A 96 43.39 -13.78 3.83
N LEU A 97 42.62 -13.32 2.85
CA LEU A 97 42.96 -12.21 1.96
C LEU A 97 42.57 -10.83 2.52
N GLY A 98 42.05 -10.78 3.76
CA GLY A 98 41.68 -9.55 4.43
C GLY A 98 40.38 -8.92 3.95
N ALA A 99 39.50 -9.68 3.29
CA ALA A 99 38.20 -9.17 2.87
C ALA A 99 37.33 -8.83 4.10
N ASP A 100 36.88 -7.58 4.20
CA ASP A 100 35.99 -7.13 5.25
C ASP A 100 34.53 -7.36 4.86
N THR A 101 33.87 -8.29 5.57
CA THR A 101 32.43 -8.59 5.40
C THR A 101 31.54 -7.81 6.36
N SER A 102 32.10 -6.82 7.07
CA SER A 102 31.35 -5.97 8.00
C SER A 102 30.19 -5.26 7.31
N ALA A 103 28.97 -5.54 7.76
CA ALA A 103 27.75 -4.93 7.29
C ALA A 103 27.49 -3.62 8.07
N PRO A 104 27.47 -2.44 7.43
CA PRO A 104 27.26 -1.16 8.11
C PRO A 104 25.77 -0.92 8.42
N LEU A 105 25.14 -1.82 9.18
CA LEU A 105 23.70 -1.86 9.42
C LEU A 105 23.15 -0.63 10.14
N GLY A 106 23.97 0.07 10.93
CA GLY A 106 23.62 1.35 11.54
C GLY A 106 23.38 2.47 10.51
N LYS A 107 23.90 2.32 9.28
CA LYS A 107 23.70 3.26 8.16
C LYS A 107 22.52 2.89 7.26
N SER A 108 21.85 1.76 7.51
CA SER A 108 20.70 1.35 6.71
C SER A 108 19.58 2.39 6.78
N LYS A 109 18.88 2.63 5.67
CA LYS A 109 17.75 3.56 5.60
C LYS A 109 16.57 2.93 4.86
N VAL A 110 15.39 3.44 5.15
CA VAL A 110 14.19 3.16 4.38
C VAL A 110 13.48 4.46 4.07
N ASP A 111 13.03 4.59 2.83
CA ASP A 111 12.24 5.72 2.36
C ASP A 111 10.86 5.22 1.90
N LEU A 112 9.86 6.08 2.04
CA LEU A 112 8.57 5.93 1.38
C LEU A 112 8.54 6.85 0.16
N VAL A 113 8.18 6.30 -1.00
CA VAL A 113 8.09 7.06 -2.26
C VAL A 113 6.65 7.01 -2.76
N VAL A 114 6.10 8.17 -3.10
CA VAL A 114 4.88 8.26 -3.92
C VAL A 114 5.29 8.52 -5.36
N ARG A 115 4.82 7.67 -6.28
CA ARG A 115 5.14 7.76 -7.71
C ARG A 115 3.89 7.94 -8.55
N GLU A 116 3.81 9.01 -9.33
CA GLU A 116 2.70 9.21 -10.28
C GLU A 116 2.79 8.19 -11.41
N ARG A 117 1.71 7.49 -11.70
CA ARG A 117 1.75 6.32 -12.58
C ARG A 117 1.95 6.69 -14.06
N ALA A 118 1.42 7.81 -14.53
CA ALA A 118 1.47 8.15 -15.95
C ALA A 118 2.84 8.69 -16.40
N THR A 119 3.49 9.46 -15.54
CA THR A 119 4.73 10.20 -15.80
C THR A 119 5.95 9.62 -15.08
N ALA A 120 5.72 8.74 -14.10
CA ALA A 120 6.74 8.22 -13.19
C ALA A 120 7.41 9.32 -12.33
N ALA A 121 6.77 10.48 -12.14
CA ALA A 121 7.23 11.48 -11.19
C ALA A 121 7.28 10.89 -9.77
N GLU A 122 8.40 11.07 -9.07
CA GLU A 122 8.65 10.48 -7.75
C GLU A 122 8.89 11.53 -6.70
N PHE A 123 8.27 11.34 -5.53
CA PHE A 123 8.48 12.21 -4.38
C PHE A 123 8.71 11.39 -3.12
N PHE A 124 9.85 11.65 -2.48
CA PHE A 124 10.25 11.03 -1.23
C PHE A 124 9.47 11.68 -0.08
N GLN A 125 8.84 10.84 0.73
CA GLN A 125 8.08 11.29 1.88
C GLN A 125 8.97 11.22 3.13
N PRO A 126 8.80 12.15 4.10
CA PRO A 126 9.49 12.07 5.37
C PRO A 126 9.17 10.76 6.11
N VAL A 127 10.21 10.05 6.55
CA VAL A 127 10.09 8.78 7.29
C VAL A 127 10.79 8.88 8.63
N GLU A 128 10.07 8.53 9.69
CA GLU A 128 10.64 8.19 10.99
C GLU A 128 10.82 6.67 11.05
N PHE A 129 11.99 6.19 11.46
CA PHE A 129 12.23 4.74 11.52
C PHE A 129 13.24 4.31 12.59
N THR A 130 13.11 3.05 13.00
CA THR A 130 14.06 2.35 13.88
C THR A 130 14.64 1.12 13.18
N ARG A 131 15.73 0.59 13.74
CA ARG A 131 16.42 -0.59 13.22
C ARG A 131 16.41 -1.66 14.29
N GLU A 132 15.81 -2.80 14.00
CA GLU A 132 15.76 -3.94 14.91
C GLU A 132 16.62 -5.08 14.37
N LYS A 133 17.37 -5.72 15.28
CA LYS A 133 18.02 -7.01 15.03
C LYS A 133 17.11 -8.12 15.55
N VAL A 134 16.50 -8.87 14.65
CA VAL A 134 15.59 -9.98 15.01
C VAL A 134 16.37 -11.28 14.92
N ALA A 135 16.49 -12.01 16.03
CA ALA A 135 17.21 -13.28 16.10
C ALA A 135 16.65 -14.31 15.10
N VAL A 136 17.54 -15.09 14.48
CA VAL A 136 17.15 -16.20 13.60
C VAL A 136 16.97 -17.45 14.46
N ALA A 137 15.74 -17.98 14.49
CA ALA A 137 15.42 -19.16 15.27
C ALA A 137 16.35 -20.34 14.94
N GLY A 138 16.91 -20.96 15.99
CA GLY A 138 17.80 -22.12 15.86
C GLY A 138 19.22 -21.80 15.38
N ARG A 139 19.61 -20.52 15.29
CA ARG A 139 20.97 -20.10 14.90
C ARG A 139 21.50 -19.03 15.85
N ASP A 140 22.29 -19.45 16.84
CA ASP A 140 22.87 -18.54 17.82
C ASP A 140 23.81 -17.52 17.18
N GLY A 141 23.72 -16.26 17.62
CA GLY A 141 24.47 -15.13 17.06
C GLY A 141 24.02 -14.67 15.66
N TYR A 142 23.03 -15.31 15.03
CA TYR A 142 22.48 -14.88 13.74
C TYR A 142 21.21 -14.05 13.91
N PHE A 143 21.06 -13.04 13.06
CA PHE A 143 19.89 -12.17 13.07
C PHE A 143 19.56 -11.68 11.66
N ARG A 144 18.34 -11.15 11.48
CA ARG A 144 17.94 -10.35 10.32
C ARG A 144 17.72 -8.91 10.75
N GLN A 145 17.95 -7.95 9.85
CA GLN A 145 17.64 -6.55 10.11
C GLN A 145 16.21 -6.23 9.63
N VAL A 146 15.40 -5.68 10.53
CA VAL A 146 14.07 -5.15 10.23
C VAL A 146 14.07 -3.66 10.45
N LEU A 147 13.58 -2.91 9.47
CA LEU A 147 13.36 -1.46 9.58
C LEU A 147 11.88 -1.25 9.88
N HIS A 148 11.57 -0.62 11.02
CA HIS A 148 10.21 -0.23 11.40
C HIS A 148 10.04 1.24 11.08
N ALA A 149 9.07 1.60 10.25
CA ALA A 149 8.96 2.93 9.68
C ALA A 149 7.54 3.46 9.74
N THR A 150 7.41 4.78 9.93
CA THR A 150 6.17 5.52 9.79
C THR A 150 6.40 6.74 8.91
N SER A 151 5.45 6.99 8.01
CA SER A 151 5.44 8.15 7.12
C SER A 151 4.07 8.81 7.16
N ARG A 152 4.02 10.13 7.03
CA ARG A 152 2.77 10.89 6.87
C ARG A 152 2.76 11.53 5.49
N VAL A 153 1.85 11.08 4.63
CA VAL A 153 1.67 11.64 3.28
C VAL A 153 0.59 12.70 3.35
N ASP A 154 0.97 13.96 3.14
CA ASP A 154 0.04 15.07 3.01
C ASP A 154 -0.29 15.27 1.52
N PRO A 155 -1.51 14.96 1.04
CA PRO A 155 -1.85 15.13 -0.37
C PRO A 155 -1.70 16.57 -0.87
N LEU A 156 -1.71 17.56 0.02
CA LEU A 156 -1.59 18.98 -0.34
C LEU A 156 -0.13 19.46 -0.43
N SER A 157 0.84 18.65 0.00
CA SER A 157 2.27 19.02 -0.02
C SER A 157 3.24 17.88 -0.39
N ALA A 158 2.74 16.67 -0.71
CA ALA A 158 3.57 15.49 -0.93
C ALA A 158 4.42 15.55 -2.22
N ALA A 159 4.14 16.47 -3.15
CA ALA A 159 4.95 16.71 -4.35
C ALA A 159 6.01 17.79 -4.11
N ASN A 160 7.00 17.52 -3.24
CA ASN A 160 8.06 18.48 -2.85
C ASN A 160 7.53 19.83 -2.34
N GLY A 161 6.47 19.82 -1.52
CA GLY A 161 5.82 21.01 -0.99
C GLY A 161 4.60 21.46 -1.81
N ALA A 162 4.40 20.95 -3.02
CA ALA A 162 3.17 21.11 -3.78
C ALA A 162 2.20 19.94 -3.55
N GLY A 163 0.93 20.15 -3.91
CA GLY A 163 -0.09 19.10 -3.87
C GLY A 163 0.15 18.00 -4.89
N LEU A 164 -0.37 16.81 -4.61
CA LEU A 164 -0.47 15.75 -5.60
C LEU A 164 -1.52 16.15 -6.65
N ASP A 165 -1.13 16.16 -7.90
CA ASP A 165 -2.07 16.35 -9.00
C ASP A 165 -3.07 15.20 -9.11
N ALA A 166 -4.20 15.48 -9.77
CA ALA A 166 -5.21 14.49 -10.11
C ALA A 166 -4.59 13.32 -10.90
N GLY A 167 -4.73 12.10 -10.38
CA GLY A 167 -4.03 10.96 -10.94
C GLY A 167 -3.95 9.75 -10.02
N ILE A 168 -3.19 8.75 -10.48
CA ILE A 168 -2.93 7.54 -9.70
C ILE A 168 -1.51 7.58 -9.20
N TRP A 169 -1.35 7.52 -7.88
CA TRP A 169 -0.07 7.56 -7.19
C TRP A 169 0.22 6.21 -6.56
N ASP A 170 1.36 5.64 -6.90
CA ASP A 170 1.84 4.36 -6.40
C ASP A 170 2.67 4.57 -5.13
N VAL A 171 2.45 3.71 -4.12
CA VAL A 171 3.20 3.77 -2.87
C VAL A 171 4.28 2.68 -2.87
N LEU A 172 5.53 3.11 -2.74
CA LEU A 172 6.71 2.25 -2.79
C LEU A 172 7.56 2.45 -1.54
N ILE A 173 8.36 1.43 -1.25
CA ILE A 173 9.41 1.49 -0.22
C ILE A 173 10.75 1.27 -0.88
N ARG A 174 11.74 2.08 -0.50
CA ARG A 174 13.12 1.97 -0.96
C ARG A 174 14.02 1.67 0.23
N ILE A 175 14.77 0.58 0.16
CA ILE A 175 15.74 0.21 1.19
C ILE A 175 17.13 0.55 0.67
N HIS A 176 17.94 1.16 1.53
CA HIS A 176 19.37 1.36 1.37
C HIS A 176 20.09 0.58 2.48
N SER A 177 20.82 -0.48 2.17
CA SER A 177 21.56 -1.26 3.17
C SER A 177 22.69 -2.06 2.50
N CYS A 178 23.86 -2.11 3.14
CA CYS A 178 25.03 -2.88 2.69
C CYS A 178 25.45 -2.63 1.23
N GLY A 179 25.35 -1.38 0.75
CA GLY A 179 25.67 -1.01 -0.63
C GLY A 179 24.54 -1.31 -1.64
N TRP A 180 23.49 -2.03 -1.22
CA TRP A 180 22.30 -2.23 -2.04
C TRP A 180 21.33 -1.06 -1.89
N THR A 181 20.72 -0.72 -3.02
CA THR A 181 19.57 0.17 -3.09
C THR A 181 18.54 -0.49 -3.98
N LYS A 182 17.41 -0.87 -3.41
CA LYS A 182 16.32 -1.54 -4.15
C LYS A 182 14.99 -1.01 -3.66
N GLU A 183 14.00 -1.09 -4.54
CA GLU A 183 12.65 -0.63 -4.29
C GLU A 183 11.62 -1.74 -4.58
N THR A 184 10.49 -1.71 -3.87
CA THR A 184 9.29 -2.50 -4.19
C THR A 184 8.03 -1.72 -3.83
N ARG A 185 6.90 -2.17 -4.38
CA ARG A 185 5.59 -1.67 -4.01
C ARG A 185 5.16 -2.14 -2.62
N LEU A 186 4.49 -1.27 -1.88
CA LEU A 186 3.92 -1.57 -0.56
C LEU A 186 2.44 -1.98 -0.68
N GLY A 187 1.94 -2.79 0.27
CA GLY A 187 0.51 -3.05 0.48
C GLY A 187 0.01 -4.45 0.10
N SER A 188 0.72 -5.17 -0.77
CA SER A 188 0.34 -6.56 -1.13
C SER A 188 0.39 -7.51 0.07
N VAL A 189 1.34 -7.29 0.98
CA VAL A 189 1.37 -7.88 2.33
C VAL A 189 0.99 -6.79 3.31
N ARG A 190 -0.10 -6.99 4.06
CA ARG A 190 -0.64 -6.01 4.99
C ARG A 190 -1.32 -6.67 6.18
N SER A 191 -1.36 -5.95 7.30
CA SER A 191 -2.13 -6.32 8.48
C SER A 191 -3.63 -6.07 8.26
N GLU A 192 -4.45 -6.62 9.15
CA GLU A 192 -5.88 -6.33 9.21
C GLU A 192 -6.15 -4.85 9.57
N ALA A 193 -5.37 -4.28 10.50
CA ALA A 193 -5.47 -2.88 10.90
C ALA A 193 -5.25 -1.92 9.72
N ALA A 194 -4.24 -2.18 8.87
CA ALA A 194 -4.03 -1.44 7.64
C ALA A 194 -5.18 -1.62 6.63
N GLY A 195 -5.81 -2.80 6.62
CA GLY A 195 -7.02 -3.06 5.84
C GLY A 195 -8.19 -2.18 6.27
N HIS A 196 -8.46 -2.11 7.57
CA HIS A 196 -9.59 -1.36 8.15
C HIS A 196 -9.40 0.16 8.11
N GLY A 197 -8.16 0.64 8.23
CA GLY A 197 -7.88 2.07 8.18
C GLY A 197 -7.81 2.66 6.77
N ARG A 198 -7.96 1.83 5.72
CA ARG A 198 -8.09 2.29 4.34
C ARG A 198 -9.46 2.95 4.13
N ARG A 199 -9.49 4.28 4.19
CA ARG A 199 -10.68 5.11 3.96
C ARG A 199 -10.36 6.20 2.94
N ALA A 200 -11.35 6.64 2.16
CA ALA A 200 -11.19 7.85 1.35
C ALA A 200 -11.13 9.10 2.25
N ALA A 201 -10.59 10.19 1.71
CA ALA A 201 -10.62 11.47 2.38
C ALA A 201 -10.97 12.63 1.45
N VAL A 202 -11.64 13.64 2.01
CA VAL A 202 -11.75 14.97 1.42
C VAL A 202 -10.85 15.92 2.22
N VAL A 203 -9.89 16.55 1.55
CA VAL A 203 -8.85 17.38 2.20
C VAL A 203 -8.65 18.70 1.48
N GLY A 204 -8.25 19.74 2.22
CA GLY A 204 -7.87 21.03 1.67
C GLY A 204 -9.02 21.96 1.25
N SER A 205 -8.64 23.16 0.81
CA SER A 205 -9.49 24.16 0.17
C SER A 205 -8.69 24.82 -0.95
N PRO A 206 -9.01 24.59 -2.24
CA PRO A 206 -10.12 23.78 -2.76
C PRO A 206 -10.03 22.30 -2.33
N ALA A 207 -11.18 21.65 -2.23
CA ALA A 207 -11.29 20.28 -1.72
C ALA A 207 -10.78 19.24 -2.73
N HIS A 208 -9.94 18.33 -2.27
CA HIS A 208 -9.41 17.19 -3.02
C HIS A 208 -9.96 15.87 -2.48
N LEU A 209 -10.41 14.99 -3.37
CA LEU A 209 -10.80 13.63 -3.02
C LEU A 209 -9.59 12.70 -3.17
N VAL A 210 -9.18 12.05 -2.09
CA VAL A 210 -8.05 11.11 -2.09
C VAL A 210 -8.54 9.73 -1.65
N LEU A 211 -8.39 8.74 -2.51
CA LEU A 211 -8.80 7.36 -2.25
C LEU A 211 -7.58 6.43 -2.20
N PRO A 212 -7.14 6.01 -1.01
CA PRO A 212 -6.28 4.84 -0.85
C PRO A 212 -7.01 3.57 -1.29
N TYR A 213 -6.41 2.82 -2.20
CA TYR A 213 -7.00 1.59 -2.73
C TYR A 213 -5.98 0.48 -2.98
N TRP A 214 -6.47 -0.75 -3.02
CA TRP A 214 -5.69 -1.92 -3.39
C TRP A 214 -5.77 -2.16 -4.89
N THR A 215 -4.63 -2.20 -5.56
CA THR A 215 -4.53 -2.47 -7.00
C THR A 215 -4.89 -3.91 -7.34
N ASP A 216 -5.43 -4.16 -8.53
CA ASP A 216 -5.62 -5.51 -9.06
C ASP A 216 -4.56 -5.81 -10.13
N PRO A 217 -4.09 -7.07 -10.24
CA PRO A 217 -4.37 -8.21 -9.35
C PRO A 217 -3.44 -8.28 -8.12
N HIS A 218 -2.53 -7.31 -7.96
CA HIS A 218 -1.37 -7.45 -7.08
C HIS A 218 -1.61 -7.03 -5.62
N GLY A 219 -2.71 -6.32 -5.33
CA GLY A 219 -3.07 -5.89 -3.98
C GLY A 219 -2.16 -4.80 -3.40
N ASN A 220 -1.36 -4.11 -4.22
CA ASN A 220 -0.50 -3.03 -3.74
C ASN A 220 -1.31 -1.76 -3.44
N LEU A 221 -0.83 -0.96 -2.49
CA LEU A 221 -1.38 0.34 -2.17
C LEU A 221 -1.11 1.34 -3.31
N SER A 222 -2.16 2.06 -3.68
CA SER A 222 -2.14 3.25 -4.53
C SER A 222 -3.10 4.28 -3.97
N LEU A 223 -2.90 5.55 -4.32
CA LEU A 223 -3.83 6.64 -4.09
C LEU A 223 -4.45 7.04 -5.42
N ASP A 224 -5.77 7.23 -5.45
CA ASP A 224 -6.49 7.85 -6.55
C ASP A 224 -6.89 9.27 -6.10
N VAL A 225 -6.24 10.28 -6.68
CA VAL A 225 -6.42 11.69 -6.36
C VAL A 225 -7.35 12.31 -7.39
N ASP A 226 -8.42 12.95 -6.92
CA ASP A 226 -9.48 13.57 -7.73
C ASP A 226 -10.11 12.63 -8.77
N ARG A 227 -10.24 11.36 -8.38
CA ARG A 227 -11.06 10.33 -9.03
C ARG A 227 -10.73 10.11 -10.51
N LYS A 228 -9.53 9.59 -10.76
CA LYS A 228 -9.14 9.00 -12.05
C LYS A 228 -9.85 7.67 -12.32
N THR A 229 -10.21 6.92 -11.26
CA THR A 229 -10.89 5.62 -11.37
C THR A 229 -12.31 5.67 -10.82
N ASN A 230 -13.09 4.61 -11.05
CA ASN A 230 -14.41 4.44 -10.44
C ASN A 230 -14.38 3.73 -9.08
N ARG A 231 -13.19 3.54 -8.47
CA ARG A 231 -13.06 2.70 -7.25
C ARG A 231 -13.76 3.28 -6.03
N ILE A 232 -14.04 4.58 -6.02
CA ILE A 232 -14.79 5.22 -4.94
C ILE A 232 -16.19 4.59 -4.75
N SER A 233 -16.78 3.98 -5.78
CA SER A 233 -18.07 3.30 -5.65
C SER A 233 -18.01 2.10 -4.69
N TYR A 234 -16.84 1.49 -4.54
CA TYR A 234 -16.67 0.34 -3.63
C TYR A 234 -16.66 0.74 -2.16
N GLU A 235 -16.40 2.01 -1.83
CA GLU A 235 -16.59 2.52 -0.46
C GLU A 235 -18.03 2.41 0.00
N PHE A 236 -18.97 2.43 -0.95
CA PHE A 236 -20.40 2.41 -0.70
C PHE A 236 -21.01 1.02 -0.79
N ALA A 237 -20.22 -0.02 -1.04
CA ALA A 237 -20.73 -1.39 -1.23
C ALA A 237 -21.46 -1.94 0.01
N GLY A 238 -21.07 -1.48 1.21
CA GLY A 238 -21.66 -1.86 2.48
C GLY A 238 -22.81 -0.97 2.96
N HIS A 239 -23.14 0.12 2.24
CA HIS A 239 -24.17 1.07 2.68
C HIS A 239 -25.56 0.45 2.69
N THR A 240 -26.29 0.77 3.75
CA THR A 240 -27.65 0.32 4.03
C THR A 240 -28.58 1.53 4.21
N ALA A 241 -29.89 1.26 4.30
CA ALA A 241 -30.85 2.31 4.61
C ALA A 241 -30.59 2.99 5.96
N ALA A 242 -29.95 2.31 6.93
CA ALA A 242 -29.60 2.90 8.23
C ALA A 242 -28.54 4.00 8.12
N ASP A 243 -27.74 3.99 7.05
CA ASP A 243 -26.71 5.00 6.79
C ASP A 243 -27.29 6.27 6.17
N VAL A 244 -28.60 6.30 5.89
CA VAL A 244 -29.29 7.44 5.28
C VAL A 244 -30.53 7.80 6.08
N THR A 245 -30.59 9.03 6.58
CA THR A 245 -31.74 9.56 7.30
C THR A 245 -32.48 10.58 6.43
N VAL A 246 -33.80 10.46 6.37
CA VAL A 246 -34.70 11.43 5.75
C VAL A 246 -35.60 12.00 6.83
N THR A 247 -35.66 13.33 6.93
CA THR A 247 -36.61 14.02 7.80
C THR A 247 -37.58 14.84 6.95
N THR A 248 -38.84 14.91 7.39
CA THR A 248 -39.94 15.66 6.73
C THR A 248 -40.28 16.96 7.47
N GLY A 249 -39.40 17.41 8.36
CA GLY A 249 -39.56 18.62 9.14
C GLY A 249 -38.25 19.03 9.82
N PRO A 250 -37.35 19.78 9.17
CA PRO A 250 -37.30 20.20 7.76
C PRO A 250 -37.03 19.04 6.79
N ASP A 251 -37.38 19.22 5.52
CA ASP A 251 -37.08 18.29 4.43
C ASP A 251 -35.54 18.20 4.26
N ARG A 252 -34.95 17.10 4.74
CA ARG A 252 -33.49 16.94 4.74
C ARG A 252 -33.10 15.49 4.54
N LEU A 253 -32.06 15.30 3.72
CA LEU A 253 -31.34 14.06 3.54
C LEU A 253 -30.01 14.15 4.28
N THR A 254 -29.67 13.12 5.03
CA THR A 254 -28.37 12.96 5.67
C THR A 254 -27.79 11.60 5.31
N VAL A 255 -26.54 11.55 4.87
CA VAL A 255 -25.85 10.31 4.49
C VAL A 255 -24.56 10.18 5.31
N ALA A 256 -24.42 9.08 6.04
CA ALA A 256 -23.16 8.72 6.69
C ALA A 256 -22.14 8.26 5.64
N LEU A 257 -20.96 8.87 5.65
CA LEU A 257 -19.87 8.59 4.71
C LEU A 257 -18.69 7.93 5.44
N PRO A 258 -18.10 6.88 4.87
CA PRO A 258 -16.99 6.15 5.47
C PRO A 258 -15.65 6.88 5.23
N PHE A 259 -15.66 8.21 5.22
CA PHE A 259 -14.56 9.06 4.80
C PHE A 259 -13.98 9.84 5.98
N HIS A 260 -12.70 10.16 5.85
CA HIS A 260 -12.13 11.28 6.59
C HIS A 260 -12.48 12.59 5.87
N VAL A 261 -12.81 13.64 6.60
CA VAL A 261 -13.07 14.96 6.01
C VAL A 261 -12.35 16.01 6.84
N GLN A 262 -11.57 16.83 6.17
CA GLN A 262 -10.91 17.97 6.80
C GLN A 262 -11.84 19.19 6.72
N GLY A 263 -12.55 19.47 7.81
CA GLY A 263 -13.46 20.61 7.89
C GLY A 263 -14.78 20.40 7.16
N GLU A 264 -15.17 21.39 6.37
CA GLU A 264 -16.43 21.43 5.61
C GLU A 264 -16.15 21.59 4.12
N SER A 265 -16.91 20.92 3.27
CA SER A 265 -16.75 21.01 1.81
C SER A 265 -18.09 20.92 1.08
N GLU A 266 -18.21 21.71 0.00
CA GLU A 266 -19.37 21.69 -0.88
C GLU A 266 -19.44 20.40 -1.69
N ALA A 267 -20.64 19.84 -1.77
CA ALA A 267 -20.96 18.62 -2.51
C ALA A 267 -22.35 18.77 -3.16
N ALA A 268 -22.81 17.72 -3.83
CA ALA A 268 -24.20 17.66 -4.27
C ALA A 268 -24.76 16.24 -4.18
N VAL A 269 -26.09 16.16 -4.10
CA VAL A 269 -26.84 14.93 -4.23
C VAL A 269 -27.60 14.98 -5.53
N LYS A 270 -27.41 13.97 -6.38
CA LYS A 270 -28.20 13.78 -7.58
C LYS A 270 -29.23 12.70 -7.36
N LEU A 271 -30.50 13.05 -7.55
CA LEU A 271 -31.64 12.15 -7.52
C LEU A 271 -32.10 11.90 -8.95
N THR A 272 -32.11 10.64 -9.38
CA THR A 272 -32.56 10.26 -10.73
C THR A 272 -33.79 9.37 -10.65
N LYS A 273 -34.95 9.82 -11.14
CA LYS A 273 -36.21 9.06 -11.12
C LYS A 273 -36.07 7.81 -11.97
N VAL A 274 -36.36 6.65 -11.40
CA VAL A 274 -36.14 5.36 -12.07
C VAL A 274 -37.03 5.20 -13.32
N ALA A 275 -38.28 5.66 -13.25
CA ALA A 275 -39.24 5.48 -14.34
C ALA A 275 -39.01 6.41 -15.55
N THR A 276 -38.54 7.64 -15.31
CA THR A 276 -38.48 8.69 -16.35
C THR A 276 -37.07 9.18 -16.65
N SER A 277 -36.07 8.77 -15.87
CA SER A 277 -34.70 9.30 -15.91
C SER A 277 -34.58 10.80 -15.65
N ARG A 278 -35.65 11.47 -15.20
CA ARG A 278 -35.61 12.86 -14.73
C ARG A 278 -34.62 12.96 -13.57
N SER A 279 -33.71 13.92 -13.63
CA SER A 279 -32.72 14.16 -12.59
C SER A 279 -32.95 15.49 -11.90
N VAL A 280 -32.72 15.53 -10.59
CA VAL A 280 -32.65 16.74 -9.77
C VAL A 280 -31.32 16.71 -9.02
N GLU A 281 -30.62 17.83 -9.01
CA GLU A 281 -29.38 18.00 -8.26
C GLU A 281 -29.62 18.97 -7.12
N LEU A 282 -29.23 18.55 -5.91
CA LEU A 282 -29.44 19.28 -4.68
C LEU A 282 -28.07 19.66 -4.10
N PRO A 283 -27.83 20.94 -3.77
CA PRO A 283 -26.61 21.33 -3.09
C PRO A 283 -26.52 20.60 -1.74
N ALA A 284 -25.31 20.19 -1.40
CA ALA A 284 -25.03 19.46 -0.19
C ALA A 284 -23.73 19.93 0.46
N THR A 285 -23.56 19.59 1.72
CA THR A 285 -22.35 19.87 2.48
C THR A 285 -21.85 18.59 3.09
N VAL A 286 -20.54 18.34 2.98
CA VAL A 286 -19.86 17.26 3.68
C VAL A 286 -19.10 17.83 4.88
N THR A 287 -19.29 17.22 6.04
CA THR A 287 -18.64 17.62 7.30
C THR A 287 -18.08 16.40 8.04
N ALA A 288 -17.04 16.61 8.84
CA ALA A 288 -16.55 15.58 9.76
C ALA A 288 -17.54 15.35 10.93
N ARG A 289 -17.73 14.08 11.30
CA ARG A 289 -18.43 13.68 12.54
C ARG A 289 -17.41 13.46 13.65
N THR A 290 -17.86 13.62 14.89
CA THR A 290 -17.06 13.34 16.09
C THR A 290 -16.59 11.88 16.21
N THR A 291 -17.27 10.96 15.51
CA THR A 291 -16.91 9.52 15.48
C THR A 291 -15.78 9.18 14.51
N GLY A 292 -15.23 10.16 13.79
CA GLY A 292 -14.18 9.94 12.77
C GLY A 292 -14.72 9.49 11.41
N GLU A 293 -16.04 9.48 11.25
CA GLU A 293 -16.75 9.35 9.98
C GLU A 293 -17.12 10.73 9.44
N ALA A 294 -17.67 10.79 8.24
CA ALA A 294 -18.19 12.02 7.67
C ALA A 294 -19.71 11.95 7.49
N GLU A 295 -20.33 13.11 7.36
CA GLU A 295 -21.75 13.24 7.10
C GLU A 295 -21.97 14.20 5.95
N LEU A 296 -22.75 13.76 4.97
CA LEU A 296 -23.27 14.61 3.91
C LEU A 296 -24.69 15.02 4.25
N ARG A 297 -25.00 16.33 4.13
CA ARG A 297 -26.34 16.89 4.35
C ARG A 297 -26.82 17.62 3.11
N ALA A 298 -28.03 17.35 2.68
CA ALA A 298 -28.70 18.08 1.59
C ALA A 298 -30.11 18.47 2.02
N GLY A 299 -30.55 19.67 1.65
CA GLY A 299 -31.96 20.04 1.72
C GLY A 299 -32.74 19.22 0.69
N LEU A 300 -33.80 18.55 1.13
CA LEU A 300 -34.73 17.90 0.21
C LEU A 300 -35.84 18.90 -0.13
N THR A 301 -36.32 18.89 -1.37
CA THR A 301 -37.54 19.57 -1.76
C THR A 301 -38.59 18.52 -2.11
N LEU A 302 -39.10 17.81 -1.09
CA LEU A 302 -39.94 16.62 -1.32
C LEU A 302 -41.20 16.94 -2.14
N GLY A 303 -41.75 18.16 -1.99
CA GLY A 303 -42.89 18.63 -2.78
C GLY A 303 -42.61 18.80 -4.28
N GLU A 304 -41.35 18.90 -4.70
CA GLU A 304 -40.95 19.02 -6.11
C GLU A 304 -40.65 17.65 -6.75
N LEU A 305 -40.51 16.61 -5.93
CA LEU A 305 -40.24 15.25 -6.37
C LEU A 305 -41.56 14.52 -6.64
N GLU A 306 -41.69 14.02 -7.87
CA GLU A 306 -42.78 13.12 -8.21
C GLU A 306 -42.69 11.81 -7.41
N GLY A 307 -43.83 11.24 -7.04
CA GLY A 307 -43.90 9.98 -6.31
C GLY A 307 -43.23 8.80 -7.03
N GLY A 308 -42.71 7.87 -6.23
CA GLY A 308 -42.02 6.66 -6.65
C GLY A 308 -40.50 6.68 -6.37
N PRO A 309 -39.76 5.70 -6.90
CA PRO A 309 -38.35 5.49 -6.57
C PRO A 309 -37.40 6.42 -7.35
N TRP A 310 -36.46 7.00 -6.62
CA TRP A 310 -35.36 7.82 -7.10
C TRP A 310 -34.02 7.18 -6.75
N ARG A 311 -33.14 6.99 -7.73
CA ARG A 311 -31.76 6.57 -7.50
C ARG A 311 -31.00 7.68 -6.79
N LEU A 312 -30.25 7.31 -5.76
CA LEU A 312 -29.43 8.23 -4.99
C LEU A 312 -27.97 8.18 -5.46
N GLU A 313 -27.45 9.31 -5.94
CA GLU A 313 -26.06 9.45 -6.37
C GLU A 313 -25.40 10.64 -5.65
N LEU A 314 -24.14 10.49 -5.26
CA LEU A 314 -23.36 11.53 -4.58
C LEU A 314 -22.36 12.16 -5.55
N ILE A 315 -22.30 13.49 -5.57
CA ILE A 315 -21.26 14.25 -6.26
C ILE A 315 -20.33 14.77 -5.16
N LEU A 316 -19.20 14.09 -4.99
CA LEU A 316 -18.25 14.37 -3.92
C LEU A 316 -17.31 15.53 -4.29
N PRO A 317 -16.79 16.29 -3.31
CA PRO A 317 -15.85 17.37 -3.56
C PRO A 317 -14.57 16.85 -4.24
N SER A 318 -14.12 17.53 -5.30
CA SER A 318 -12.86 17.24 -6.00
C SER A 318 -12.39 18.47 -6.76
N ALA A 319 -11.10 18.61 -7.04
CA ALA A 319 -10.57 19.77 -7.76
C ALA A 319 -10.97 19.86 -9.26
N GLY A 320 -11.61 18.82 -9.82
CA GLY A 320 -12.08 18.78 -11.20
C GLY A 320 -13.59 18.53 -11.35
N ALA A 321 -14.02 18.21 -12.57
CA ALA A 321 -15.42 17.88 -12.87
C ALA A 321 -15.86 16.63 -12.09
N ALA A 322 -16.58 16.85 -11.00
CA ALA A 322 -17.05 15.80 -10.12
C ALA A 322 -18.10 14.94 -10.83
N LYS A 323 -17.84 13.65 -10.90
CA LYS A 323 -18.79 12.67 -11.45
C LYS A 323 -19.74 12.21 -10.32
N PRO A 324 -20.98 11.84 -10.63
CA PRO A 324 -21.83 11.16 -9.65
C PRO A 324 -21.27 9.78 -9.25
N VAL A 325 -21.53 9.37 -8.01
CA VAL A 325 -21.26 8.03 -7.47
C VAL A 325 -22.58 7.46 -6.98
N ALA A 326 -23.07 6.41 -7.63
CA ALA A 326 -24.31 5.77 -7.22
C ALA A 326 -24.16 5.04 -5.88
N LEU A 327 -25.11 5.26 -4.97
CA LEU A 327 -25.27 4.43 -3.79
C LEU A 327 -26.12 3.19 -4.14
N PRO A 328 -25.97 2.07 -3.40
CA PRO A 328 -26.82 0.90 -3.58
C PRO A 328 -28.22 1.08 -2.94
N LEU A 329 -28.77 2.28 -3.01
CA LEU A 329 -29.98 2.71 -2.31
C LEU A 329 -30.89 3.53 -3.25
N VAL A 330 -32.18 3.53 -2.95
CA VAL A 330 -33.19 4.39 -3.59
C VAL A 330 -33.96 5.17 -2.54
N LEU A 331 -34.30 6.41 -2.87
CA LEU A 331 -35.25 7.23 -2.13
C LEU A 331 -36.64 7.01 -2.73
N ASP A 332 -37.54 6.38 -1.99
CA ASP A 332 -38.92 6.14 -2.41
C ASP A 332 -39.81 7.26 -1.86
N VAL A 333 -40.29 8.13 -2.76
CA VAL A 333 -41.11 9.29 -2.39
C VAL A 333 -42.58 8.90 -2.46
N SER A 334 -43.28 9.06 -1.34
CA SER A 334 -44.72 8.85 -1.26
C SER A 334 -45.48 9.98 -1.97
N ALA A 335 -46.56 9.63 -2.67
CA ALA A 335 -47.51 10.61 -3.20
C ALA A 335 -48.16 11.49 -2.11
N SER A 336 -48.11 11.08 -0.84
CA SER A 336 -48.65 11.81 0.31
C SER A 336 -47.66 12.76 1.00
N GLY A 337 -46.45 12.96 0.44
CA GLY A 337 -45.50 13.97 0.94
C GLY A 337 -44.47 13.48 1.96
N GLY A 338 -44.10 12.20 1.94
CA GLY A 338 -43.02 11.63 2.74
C GLY A 338 -42.01 10.88 1.87
N ALA A 339 -40.89 10.44 2.44
CA ALA A 339 -39.95 9.58 1.71
C ALA A 339 -39.23 8.59 2.64
N GLU A 340 -38.90 7.43 2.09
CA GLU A 340 -38.20 6.34 2.78
C GLU A 340 -37.01 5.89 1.94
N VAL A 341 -35.92 5.47 2.58
CA VAL A 341 -34.76 4.91 1.88
C VAL A 341 -34.85 3.39 1.85
N LYS A 342 -34.74 2.81 0.65
CA LYS A 342 -34.82 1.36 0.44
C LYS A 342 -33.54 0.83 -0.22
N PRO A 343 -33.10 -0.39 0.13
CA PRO A 343 -31.95 -1.00 -0.51
C PRO A 343 -32.24 -1.37 -1.97
N LEU A 344 -31.23 -1.19 -2.83
CA LEU A 344 -31.23 -1.70 -4.20
C LEU A 344 -30.35 -2.96 -4.25
N ALA A 345 -30.91 -4.09 -3.81
CA ALA A 345 -30.15 -5.33 -3.52
C ALA A 345 -29.22 -5.80 -4.65
N ALA A 346 -29.66 -5.69 -5.91
CA ALA A 346 -28.84 -6.06 -7.06
C ALA A 346 -27.57 -5.19 -7.22
N ALA A 347 -27.65 -3.89 -6.90
CA ALA A 347 -26.52 -2.97 -6.99
C ALA A 347 -25.49 -3.20 -5.87
N ALA A 348 -25.96 -3.46 -4.64
CA ALA A 348 -25.07 -3.82 -3.53
C ALA A 348 -24.28 -5.09 -3.84
N ALA A 349 -24.97 -6.13 -4.33
CA ALA A 349 -24.35 -7.41 -4.67
C ALA A 349 -23.31 -7.27 -5.79
N ASP A 350 -23.59 -6.46 -6.81
CA ASP A 350 -22.65 -6.22 -7.92
C ASP A 350 -21.39 -5.47 -7.47
N LEU A 351 -21.53 -4.46 -6.62
CA LEU A 351 -20.39 -3.74 -6.03
C LEU A 351 -19.52 -4.66 -5.18
N VAL A 352 -20.13 -5.48 -4.32
CA VAL A 352 -19.41 -6.45 -3.47
C VAL A 352 -18.71 -7.51 -4.31
N ALA A 353 -19.37 -8.05 -5.36
CA ALA A 353 -18.79 -9.08 -6.22
C ALA A 353 -17.58 -8.56 -7.02
N LYS A 354 -17.60 -7.28 -7.40
CA LYS A 354 -16.53 -6.62 -8.16
C LYS A 354 -15.49 -5.94 -7.27
N ALA A 355 -15.65 -5.95 -5.95
CA ALA A 355 -14.78 -5.26 -5.03
C ALA A 355 -13.34 -5.84 -5.08
N PRO A 356 -12.35 -5.00 -5.40
CA PRO A 356 -10.97 -5.43 -5.54
C PRO A 356 -10.29 -5.64 -4.19
N GLY A 357 -9.34 -6.58 -4.12
CA GLY A 357 -8.52 -6.77 -2.93
C GLY A 357 -9.09 -7.69 -1.84
N ARG A 358 -10.07 -8.56 -2.15
CA ARG A 358 -10.42 -9.70 -1.28
C ARG A 358 -9.11 -10.42 -0.90
N PRO A 359 -8.76 -10.56 0.39
CA PRO A 359 -7.59 -11.34 0.75
C PRO A 359 -7.78 -12.72 0.14
N LYS A 360 -6.95 -13.08 -0.84
CA LYS A 360 -6.74 -14.50 -1.12
C LYS A 360 -6.33 -15.06 0.22
N GLN A 361 -7.14 -15.99 0.78
CA GLN A 361 -6.70 -16.81 1.90
C GLN A 361 -5.25 -17.14 1.62
N ALA A 362 -4.36 -16.73 2.52
CA ALA A 362 -2.97 -17.12 2.44
C ALA A 362 -3.01 -18.62 2.19
N SER A 363 -2.59 -19.07 1.00
CA SER A 363 -2.32 -20.47 0.82
C SER A 363 -1.28 -20.74 1.90
N SER A 364 -1.69 -21.40 2.99
CA SER A 364 -0.77 -21.97 3.96
C SER A 364 0.40 -22.50 3.15
N PRO A 365 1.65 -22.18 3.50
CA PRO A 365 2.77 -22.68 2.73
C PRO A 365 2.59 -24.20 2.72
N ALA A 366 2.15 -24.71 1.57
CA ALA A 366 1.97 -26.13 1.39
C ALA A 366 3.35 -26.65 1.70
N LYS A 367 3.47 -27.45 2.78
CA LYS A 367 4.70 -28.13 3.16
C LYS A 367 5.19 -28.81 1.89
N ARG A 368 6.11 -28.15 1.17
CA ARG A 368 6.72 -28.67 -0.04
C ARG A 368 7.68 -29.72 0.49
N THR A 369 7.12 -30.90 0.70
CA THR A 369 7.84 -32.08 1.14
C THR A 369 9.07 -32.25 0.27
N PHE A 370 10.20 -32.41 0.93
CA PHE A 370 11.55 -32.60 0.40
C PHE A 370 11.70 -33.76 -0.61
N LEU A 371 10.61 -34.46 -0.94
CA LEU A 371 10.59 -35.67 -1.76
C LEU A 371 10.68 -35.41 -3.28
N ARG A 372 10.49 -34.18 -3.78
CA ARG A 372 10.65 -33.89 -5.23
C ARG A 372 12.09 -33.62 -5.68
N ARG A 373 13.04 -33.36 -4.77
CA ARG A 373 14.47 -33.22 -5.15
C ARG A 373 15.23 -34.56 -5.23
N ALA A 374 14.70 -35.64 -4.65
CA ALA A 374 15.29 -36.98 -4.75
C ALA A 374 14.95 -37.69 -6.09
N ALA A 375 13.75 -37.47 -6.64
CA ALA A 375 13.31 -38.12 -7.88
C ALA A 375 14.01 -37.59 -9.15
N GLY A 376 14.53 -36.36 -9.12
CA GLY A 376 15.27 -35.76 -10.24
C GLY A 376 16.71 -36.28 -10.40
N ARG A 377 17.35 -36.74 -9.31
CA ARG A 377 18.73 -37.25 -9.33
C ARG A 377 18.81 -38.75 -9.68
N LEU A 378 17.77 -39.53 -9.45
CA LEU A 378 17.72 -40.95 -9.84
C LEU A 378 17.47 -41.19 -11.33
N ARG A 379 16.85 -40.25 -12.06
CA ARG A 379 16.65 -40.37 -13.52
C ARG A 379 17.91 -40.08 -14.36
N ARG A 380 18.96 -39.46 -13.80
CA ARG A 380 20.23 -39.22 -14.49
C ARG A 380 21.29 -40.31 -14.27
N ALA A 381 21.07 -41.24 -13.35
CA ALA A 381 21.97 -42.37 -13.09
C ALA A 381 21.61 -43.65 -13.86
N LEU A 382 20.49 -43.66 -14.62
CA LEU A 382 20.04 -44.80 -15.42
C LEU A 382 20.13 -44.56 -16.95
N LYS A 383 20.95 -43.58 -17.36
CA LYS A 383 21.24 -43.29 -18.77
C LYS A 383 22.74 -43.06 -19.06
N LYS A 384 23.61 -43.75 -18.33
CA LYS A 384 24.99 -44.01 -18.76
C LYS A 384 25.29 -45.48 -18.58
#